data_AF-A0A4Y8CKV7-F1
#
_entry.id   AF-A0A4Y8CKV7-F1
#
_cell.length_a   1.000
_cell.length_b   1.000
_cell.length_c   1.000
_cell.angle_alpha   90.00
_cell.angle_beta   90.00
_cell.angle_gamma   90.00
#
_symmetry.space_group_name_H-M   'P 1'
#
loop_
_entity.id
_entity.type
_entity.pdbx_description
1 polymer ?
#
loop_
_entity_poly.entity_id
_entity_poly.type
_entity_poly.pdbx_seq_one_letter_code
_entity_poly.pdbx_strand_id
1 'polypeptide(L)'
;ILGKKELIEKLKQNQLLRMLRVDKLTLSFLNESLKAYLQKDYEKIITLKLLNDDLSFIEKKALRVQKELKFQTQLKKSKSLVGGGSMPDKSLDTYILTFQGDALKLQTRFRKENIIGRIENDEFVLDFRTIRENELQKLILTINQMENL
;
A
#
# COMPACT_ATOMS: atom_id res chain seq x y z
N ILE A 1 22.20 -10.03 -4.12
CA ILE A 1 23.00 -10.83 -3.16
C ILE A 1 24.25 -10.02 -2.81
N LEU A 2 24.58 -9.89 -1.54
CA LEU A 2 25.77 -9.19 -1.02
C LEU A 2 26.54 -10.16 -0.12
N GLY A 3 27.86 -10.09 -0.06
CA GLY A 3 28.68 -11.00 0.74
C GLY A 3 30.18 -10.96 0.39
N LYS A 4 30.94 -11.96 0.87
CA LYS A 4 32.38 -12.08 0.61
C LYS A 4 32.67 -12.19 -0.90
N LYS A 5 33.65 -11.43 -1.39
CA LYS A 5 34.03 -11.38 -2.81
C LYS A 5 34.25 -12.78 -3.41
N GLU A 6 35.00 -13.63 -2.70
CA GLU A 6 35.31 -15.01 -3.10
C GLU A 6 34.06 -15.84 -3.39
N LEU A 7 33.00 -15.67 -2.59
CA LEU A 7 31.74 -16.41 -2.75
C LEU A 7 30.89 -15.83 -3.89
N ILE A 8 30.89 -14.51 -4.05
CA ILE A 8 30.17 -13.84 -5.14
C ILE A 8 30.78 -14.21 -6.50
N GLU A 9 32.11 -14.28 -6.61
CA GLU A 9 32.78 -14.69 -7.85
C GLU A 9 32.46 -16.15 -8.22
N LYS A 10 32.39 -17.06 -7.23
CA LYS A 10 31.91 -18.43 -7.46
C LYS A 10 30.47 -18.46 -7.99
N LEU A 11 29.56 -17.64 -7.44
CA LEU A 11 28.19 -17.53 -7.94
C LEU A 11 28.12 -16.99 -9.38
N LYS A 12 28.99 -16.04 -9.74
CA LYS A 12 29.05 -15.45 -11.09
C LYS A 12 29.42 -16.45 -12.19
N GLN A 13 30.19 -17.49 -11.86
CA GLN A 13 30.59 -18.53 -12.80
C GLN A 13 29.51 -19.59 -13.03
N ASN A 14 28.45 -19.62 -12.19
CA ASN A 14 27.39 -20.62 -12.32
C ASN A 14 26.48 -20.30 -13.52
N GLN A 15 26.24 -21.29 -14.39
CA GLN A 15 25.39 -21.15 -15.58
C GLN A 15 23.95 -20.74 -15.26
N LEU A 16 23.44 -21.08 -14.06
CA LEU A 16 22.13 -20.64 -13.59
C LEU A 16 22.00 -19.11 -13.54
N LEU A 17 23.09 -18.37 -13.37
CA LEU A 17 23.05 -16.92 -13.33
C LEU A 17 22.60 -16.31 -14.67
N ARG A 18 22.90 -16.98 -15.80
CA ARG A 18 22.41 -16.53 -17.12
C ARG A 18 20.90 -16.65 -17.22
N MET A 19 20.32 -17.70 -16.65
CA MET A 19 18.88 -17.93 -16.61
C MET A 19 18.17 -16.98 -15.64
N LEU A 20 18.79 -16.67 -14.50
CA LEU A 20 18.26 -15.80 -13.45
C LEU A 20 18.61 -14.30 -13.65
N ARG A 21 19.17 -13.94 -14.80
CA ARG A 21 19.61 -12.56 -15.05
C ARG A 21 18.40 -11.64 -15.14
N VAL A 22 18.40 -10.62 -14.27
CA VAL A 22 17.40 -9.55 -14.27
C VAL A 22 17.44 -8.78 -15.59
N ASP A 23 16.27 -8.36 -16.05
CA ASP A 23 16.12 -7.57 -17.26
C ASP A 23 16.59 -6.11 -17.06
N LYS A 24 16.71 -5.38 -18.18
CA LYS A 24 17.20 -4.02 -18.20
C LYS A 24 16.31 -3.05 -17.41
N LEU A 25 14.98 -3.19 -17.46
CA LEU A 25 14.06 -2.29 -16.77
C LEU A 25 14.16 -2.47 -15.26
N THR A 26 14.19 -3.72 -14.79
CA THR A 26 14.35 -4.01 -13.36
C THR A 26 15.68 -3.45 -12.82
N LEU A 27 16.78 -3.59 -13.57
CA LEU A 27 18.07 -3.00 -13.20
C LEU A 27 18.02 -1.46 -13.17
N SER A 28 17.35 -0.83 -14.14
CA SER A 28 17.19 0.63 -14.16
C SER A 28 16.38 1.13 -12.96
N PHE A 29 15.25 0.51 -12.63
CA PHE A 29 14.45 0.90 -11.45
C PHE A 29 15.19 0.64 -10.14
N LEU A 30 15.93 -0.48 -10.04
CA LEU A 30 16.76 -0.77 -8.87
C LEU A 30 17.84 0.31 -8.68
N ASN A 31 18.52 0.71 -9.76
CA ASN A 31 19.56 1.74 -9.70
C ASN A 31 19.01 3.09 -9.24
N GLU A 32 17.88 3.54 -9.79
CA GLU A 32 17.25 4.79 -9.36
C GLU A 32 16.73 4.72 -7.91
N SER A 33 16.18 3.57 -7.50
CA SER A 33 15.78 3.35 -6.10
C SER A 33 16.99 3.45 -5.15
N LEU A 34 18.12 2.83 -5.50
CA LEU A 34 19.35 2.90 -4.70
C LEU A 34 19.93 4.33 -4.65
N LYS A 35 19.87 5.09 -5.75
CA LYS A 35 20.25 6.51 -5.74
C LYS A 35 19.39 7.32 -4.78
N ALA A 36 18.08 7.10 -4.76
CA ALA A 36 17.18 7.76 -3.82
C ALA A 36 17.57 7.46 -2.37
N TYR A 37 17.92 6.21 -2.04
CA TYR A 37 18.48 5.87 -0.72
C TYR A 37 19.78 6.62 -0.41
N LEU A 38 20.74 6.65 -1.34
CA LEU A 38 22.03 7.33 -1.15
C LEU A 38 21.87 8.84 -0.92
N GLN A 39 20.92 9.45 -1.63
CA GLN A 39 20.61 10.88 -1.52
C GLN A 39 19.68 11.21 -0.35
N LYS A 40 19.21 10.19 0.40
CA LYS A 40 18.20 10.30 1.46
C LYS A 40 16.87 10.92 0.98
N ASP A 41 16.58 10.77 -0.32
CA ASP A 41 15.34 11.22 -0.95
C ASP A 41 14.26 10.13 -0.81
N TYR A 42 13.89 9.85 0.44
CA TYR A 42 12.99 8.74 0.77
C TYR A 42 11.56 8.94 0.24
N GLU A 43 11.19 10.19 -0.05
CA GLU A 43 9.89 10.54 -0.65
C GLU A 43 9.69 9.90 -2.03
N LYS A 44 10.77 9.65 -2.78
CA LYS A 44 10.71 8.94 -4.07
C LYS A 44 10.42 7.45 -3.93
N ILE A 45 10.67 6.87 -2.75
CA ILE A 45 10.44 5.45 -2.49
C ILE A 45 9.07 5.31 -1.84
N ILE A 46 8.03 5.19 -2.66
CA ILE A 46 6.63 5.23 -2.22
C ILE A 46 6.34 4.28 -1.04
N THR A 47 6.89 3.06 -1.05
CA THR A 47 6.69 2.10 0.03
C THR A 47 7.28 2.61 1.35
N LEU A 48 8.46 3.23 1.31
CA LEU A 48 9.10 3.78 2.49
C LEU A 48 8.35 5.01 2.99
N LYS A 49 7.88 5.89 2.08
CA LYS A 49 7.02 7.02 2.43
C LYS A 49 5.75 6.55 3.14
N LEU A 50 4.98 5.65 2.53
CA LEU A 50 3.71 5.16 3.10
C LEU A 50 3.90 4.42 4.44
N LEU A 51 5.04 3.74 4.66
CA LEU A 51 5.35 3.12 5.95
C LEU A 51 5.70 4.14 7.04
N ASN A 52 6.24 5.30 6.66
CA ASN A 52 6.64 6.38 7.57
C ASN A 52 5.61 7.51 7.69
N ASP A 53 4.52 7.50 6.91
CA ASP A 53 3.42 8.48 7.05
C ASP A 53 2.99 8.58 8.53
N ASP A 54 2.95 9.80 9.06
CA ASP A 54 2.50 10.05 10.43
C ASP A 54 1.03 9.66 10.61
N LEU A 55 0.69 9.14 11.79
CA LEU A 55 -0.67 8.72 12.09
C LEU A 55 -1.68 9.89 11.99
N SER A 56 -1.27 11.10 12.40
CA SER A 56 -2.09 12.31 12.29
C SER A 56 -2.33 12.73 10.83
N PHE A 57 -1.38 12.46 9.95
CA PHE A 57 -1.51 12.73 8.53
C PHE A 57 -2.48 11.74 7.88
N ILE A 58 -2.41 10.47 8.25
CA ILE A 58 -3.36 9.44 7.79
C ILE A 58 -4.79 9.76 8.26
N GLU A 59 -4.95 10.21 9.50
CA GLU A 59 -6.23 10.67 10.03
C GLU A 59 -6.83 11.79 9.18
N LYS A 60 -6.03 12.81 8.84
CA LYS A 60 -6.45 13.93 7.99
C LYS A 60 -6.88 13.46 6.60
N LYS A 61 -6.15 12.52 5.98
CA LYS A 61 -6.53 11.91 4.68
C LYS A 61 -7.91 11.23 4.80
N ALA A 62 -8.10 10.43 5.84
CA ALA A 62 -9.34 9.71 6.07
C ALA A 62 -10.53 10.64 6.36
N LEU A 63 -10.36 11.64 7.22
CA LEU A 63 -11.37 12.66 7.53
C LEU A 63 -11.76 13.48 6.30
N ARG A 64 -10.79 13.83 5.45
CA ARG A 64 -11.06 14.53 4.20
C ARG A 64 -11.99 13.71 3.31
N VAL A 65 -11.66 12.44 3.09
CA VAL A 65 -12.50 11.55 2.28
C VAL A 65 -13.88 11.39 2.92
N GLN A 66 -13.96 11.09 4.21
CA GLN A 66 -15.22 10.92 4.93
C GLN A 66 -16.19 12.10 4.75
N LYS A 67 -15.68 13.34 4.81
CA LYS A 67 -16.50 14.56 4.66
C LYS A 67 -17.08 14.73 3.25
N GLU A 68 -16.39 14.22 2.24
CA GLU A 68 -16.79 14.36 0.83
C GLU A 68 -17.58 13.15 0.31
N LEU A 69 -17.73 12.08 1.11
CA LEU A 69 -18.52 10.91 0.75
C LEU A 69 -20.02 11.16 0.96
N LYS A 70 -20.83 10.72 -0.01
CA LYS A 70 -22.31 10.72 0.10
C LYS A 70 -22.88 9.61 1.01
N PHE A 71 -22.05 8.64 1.39
CA PHE A 71 -22.46 7.50 2.21
C PHE A 71 -22.01 7.62 3.65
N GLN A 72 -22.79 7.05 4.57
CA GLN A 72 -22.40 6.98 5.98
C GLN A 72 -21.19 6.07 6.16
N THR A 73 -20.16 6.60 6.81
CA THR A 73 -18.93 5.89 7.14
C THR A 73 -18.48 6.28 8.54
N GLN A 74 -17.77 5.37 9.23
CA GLN A 74 -17.17 5.67 10.52
C GLN A 74 -15.65 5.58 10.43
N LEU A 75 -14.98 6.61 10.94
CA LEU A 75 -13.53 6.63 11.11
C LEU A 75 -13.15 5.86 12.38
N LYS A 76 -12.29 4.85 12.24
CA LYS A 76 -11.79 4.05 13.36
C LYS A 76 -10.27 3.95 13.32
N LYS A 77 -9.66 3.87 14.50
CA LYS A 77 -8.25 3.45 14.64
C LYS A 77 -8.18 1.95 14.39
N SER A 78 -7.14 1.52 13.70
CA SER A 78 -6.87 0.10 13.43
C SER A 78 -5.37 -0.14 13.35
N LYS A 79 -4.99 -1.39 13.13
CA LYS A 79 -3.62 -1.84 12.92
C LYS A 79 -3.49 -2.49 11.55
N SER A 80 -2.44 -2.12 10.82
CA SER A 80 -2.13 -2.68 9.51
C SER A 80 -0.90 -3.55 9.60
N LEU A 81 -1.00 -4.77 9.09
CA LEU A 81 0.12 -5.70 9.02
C LEU A 81 1.12 -5.23 7.95
N VAL A 82 2.40 -5.17 8.33
CA VAL A 82 3.46 -4.74 7.43
C VAL A 82 3.92 -5.92 6.59
N GLY A 83 3.79 -5.79 5.26
CA GLY A 83 4.28 -6.78 4.30
C GLY A 83 3.47 -8.08 4.37
N GLY A 84 2.52 -8.24 3.44
CA GLY A 84 1.51 -9.31 3.39
C GLY A 84 2.01 -10.74 3.21
N GLY A 85 3.05 -11.13 3.95
CA GLY A 85 3.73 -12.43 3.91
C GLY A 85 5.21 -12.35 4.34
N SER A 86 5.81 -11.15 4.38
CA SER A 86 7.23 -10.96 4.70
C SER A 86 7.51 -10.62 6.15
N MET A 87 6.54 -10.03 6.87
CA MET A 87 6.74 -9.60 8.26
C MET A 87 5.45 -9.72 9.10
N PRO A 88 4.97 -10.94 9.36
CA PRO A 88 3.65 -11.18 9.97
C PRO A 88 3.49 -10.55 11.36
N ASP A 89 4.56 -10.41 12.13
CA ASP A 89 4.50 -9.96 13.53
C ASP A 89 4.59 -8.44 13.70
N LYS A 90 4.76 -7.67 12.62
CA LYS A 90 4.80 -6.20 12.71
C LYS A 90 3.51 -5.56 12.24
N SER A 91 2.83 -4.89 13.15
CA SER A 91 1.70 -4.02 12.87
C SER A 91 2.08 -2.55 13.01
N LEU A 92 1.52 -1.70 12.16
CA LEU A 92 1.57 -0.23 12.29
C LEU A 92 0.18 0.31 12.59
N ASP A 93 0.10 1.34 13.43
CA ASP A 93 -1.15 2.04 13.65
C ASP A 93 -1.61 2.78 12.37
N THR A 94 -2.91 2.77 12.13
CA THR A 94 -3.55 3.40 10.98
C THR A 94 -4.93 3.95 11.34
N TYR A 95 -5.52 4.67 10.39
CA TYR A 95 -6.95 4.96 10.38
C TYR A 95 -7.63 4.30 9.19
N ILE A 96 -8.81 3.76 9.46
CA ILE A 96 -9.67 3.11 8.48
C ILE A 96 -11.02 3.85 8.40
N LEU A 97 -11.63 3.84 7.21
CA LEU A 97 -13.07 4.11 7.09
C LEU A 97 -13.82 2.79 6.97
N THR A 98 -14.80 2.63 7.83
CA THR A 98 -15.74 1.50 7.83
C THR A 98 -17.02 1.89 7.13
N PHE A 99 -17.58 0.96 6.35
CA PHE A 99 -18.81 1.15 5.59
C PHE A 99 -19.90 0.25 6.15
N GLN A 100 -21.09 0.81 6.35
CA GLN A 100 -22.23 0.06 6.88
C GLN A 100 -22.84 -0.83 5.79
N GLY A 101 -23.08 -2.10 6.11
CA GLY A 101 -23.72 -3.06 5.22
C GLY A 101 -23.09 -4.45 5.33
N ASP A 102 -23.50 -5.35 4.43
CA ASP A 102 -22.92 -6.68 4.31
C ASP A 102 -21.49 -6.56 3.76
N ALA A 103 -20.49 -6.89 4.58
CA ALA A 103 -19.09 -6.69 4.24
C ALA A 103 -18.64 -7.43 2.98
N LEU A 104 -19.17 -8.63 2.71
CA LEU A 104 -18.81 -9.42 1.53
C LEU A 104 -19.41 -8.83 0.26
N LYS A 105 -20.66 -8.37 0.32
CA LYS A 105 -21.31 -7.68 -0.80
C LYS A 105 -20.62 -6.36 -1.10
N LEU A 106 -20.31 -5.56 -0.08
CA LEU A 106 -19.56 -4.32 -0.21
C LEU A 106 -18.19 -4.59 -0.82
N GLN A 107 -17.43 -5.54 -0.27
CA GLN A 107 -16.11 -5.89 -0.81
C GLN A 107 -16.18 -6.28 -2.30
N THR A 108 -17.17 -7.08 -2.69
CA THR A 108 -17.37 -7.47 -4.08
C THR A 108 -17.69 -6.27 -4.96
N ARG A 109 -18.51 -5.34 -4.46
CA ARG A 109 -18.92 -4.15 -5.17
C ARG A 109 -17.77 -3.16 -5.36
N PHE A 110 -17.04 -2.85 -4.31
CA PHE A 110 -15.86 -1.97 -4.38
C PHE A 110 -14.78 -2.55 -5.30
N ARG A 111 -14.58 -3.87 -5.30
CA ARG A 111 -13.66 -4.54 -6.23
C ARG A 111 -14.03 -4.33 -7.70
N LYS A 112 -15.32 -4.28 -8.05
CA LYS A 112 -15.78 -3.98 -9.42
C LYS A 112 -15.38 -2.57 -9.87
N GLU A 113 -15.30 -1.64 -8.92
CA GLU A 113 -14.82 -0.26 -9.13
C GLU A 113 -13.28 -0.13 -8.99
N ASN A 114 -12.54 -1.26 -8.94
CA ASN A 114 -11.10 -1.32 -8.72
C ASN A 114 -10.63 -0.70 -7.38
N ILE A 115 -11.50 -0.71 -6.36
CA ILE A 115 -11.16 -0.30 -5.01
C ILE A 115 -11.04 -1.56 -4.14
N ILE A 116 -9.86 -1.78 -3.57
CA ILE A 116 -9.59 -2.95 -2.74
C ILE A 116 -9.51 -2.53 -1.28
N GLY A 117 -10.49 -2.99 -0.50
CA GLY A 117 -10.48 -2.93 0.96
C GLY A 117 -10.32 -4.31 1.59
N ARG A 118 -10.30 -4.35 2.93
CA ARG A 118 -10.30 -5.59 3.70
C ARG A 118 -11.59 -5.72 4.51
N ILE A 119 -11.84 -6.91 5.02
CA ILE A 119 -12.90 -7.15 6.00
C ILE A 119 -12.23 -7.20 7.37
N GLU A 120 -12.76 -6.44 8.31
CA GLU A 120 -12.26 -6.34 9.68
C GLU A 120 -13.46 -6.23 10.62
N ASN A 121 -13.57 -7.13 11.60
CA ASN A 121 -14.70 -7.19 12.54
C ASN A 121 -16.08 -7.19 11.84
N ASP A 122 -16.23 -8.03 10.82
CA ASP A 122 -17.45 -8.14 10.00
C ASP A 122 -17.88 -6.87 9.24
N GLU A 123 -17.01 -5.86 9.16
CA GLU A 123 -17.23 -4.64 8.39
C GLU A 123 -16.28 -4.58 7.18
N PHE A 124 -16.73 -3.98 6.07
CA PHE A 124 -15.84 -3.62 4.97
C PHE A 124 -15.11 -2.31 5.29
N VAL A 125 -13.78 -2.32 5.15
CA VAL A 125 -12.93 -1.20 5.56
C VAL A 125 -11.91 -0.80 4.49
N LEU A 126 -11.67 0.50 4.38
CA LEU A 126 -10.59 1.09 3.57
C LEU A 126 -9.49 1.62 4.48
N ASP A 127 -8.25 1.21 4.23
CA ASP A 127 -7.07 1.55 5.02
C ASP A 127 -6.25 2.69 4.40
N PHE A 128 -6.25 3.82 5.07
CA PHE A 128 -5.67 5.07 4.57
C PHE A 128 -4.15 5.12 4.63
N ARG A 129 -3.47 4.09 5.19
CA ARG A 129 -2.01 3.97 5.07
C ARG A 129 -1.59 3.66 3.63
N THR A 130 -2.41 2.98 2.84
CA THR A 130 -2.05 2.56 1.48
C THR A 130 -2.60 3.46 0.37
N ILE A 131 -3.54 4.35 0.71
CA ILE A 131 -4.18 5.28 -0.23
C ILE A 131 -3.31 6.54 -0.34
N ARG A 132 -2.89 6.86 -1.56
CA ARG A 132 -2.04 8.02 -1.83
C ARG A 132 -2.86 9.29 -1.92
N GLU A 133 -2.26 10.43 -1.59
CA GLU A 133 -2.92 11.74 -1.62
C GLU A 133 -3.50 12.08 -3.00
N ASN A 134 -2.76 11.78 -4.06
CA ASN A 134 -3.17 12.05 -5.43
C ASN A 134 -4.30 11.12 -5.92
N GLU A 135 -4.63 10.08 -5.16
CA GLU A 135 -5.73 9.15 -5.47
C GLU A 135 -7.02 9.52 -4.72
N LEU A 136 -6.96 10.39 -3.70
CA LEU A 136 -8.12 10.71 -2.85
C LEU A 136 -9.30 11.26 -3.64
N GLN A 137 -9.06 12.18 -4.58
CA GLN A 137 -10.14 12.76 -5.39
C GLN A 137 -10.80 11.69 -6.29
N LYS A 138 -9.99 10.82 -6.90
CA LYS A 138 -10.51 9.71 -7.70
C LYS A 138 -11.32 8.74 -6.84
N LEU A 139 -10.83 8.43 -5.63
CA LEU A 139 -11.52 7.57 -4.68
C LEU A 139 -12.88 8.15 -4.26
N ILE A 140 -12.96 9.45 -3.99
CA ILE A 140 -14.21 10.12 -3.64
C ILE A 140 -15.20 10.07 -4.82
N LEU A 141 -14.76 10.42 -6.02
CA LEU A 141 -15.61 10.46 -7.22
C LEU A 141 -16.21 9.08 -7.56
N THR A 142 -15.36 8.12 -7.93
CA THR A 142 -15.27 6.82 -7.23
C THR A 142 -16.52 6.30 -6.53
N ILE A 143 -16.40 6.31 -5.21
CA ILE A 143 -17.40 5.87 -4.26
C ILE A 143 -18.70 6.64 -4.45
N ASN A 144 -18.64 7.95 -4.69
CA ASN A 144 -19.82 8.75 -4.88
C ASN A 144 -20.59 8.35 -6.15
N GLN A 145 -20.00 7.81 -7.20
CA GLN A 145 -20.79 7.37 -8.37
C GLN A 145 -21.54 6.05 -8.14
N MET A 146 -21.23 5.31 -7.08
CA MET A 146 -21.93 4.08 -6.74
C MET A 146 -23.38 4.41 -6.38
N GLU A 147 -24.34 3.72 -6.98
CA GLU A 147 -25.77 4.02 -6.79
C GLU A 147 -26.30 3.61 -5.41
N ASN A 148 -25.69 2.61 -4.80
CA ASN A 148 -25.98 2.12 -3.45
C ASN A 148 -24.65 1.67 -2.82
N LEU A 149 -24.63 1.41 -1.52
CA LEU A 149 -23.59 0.58 -0.90
C LEU A 149 -24.21 -0.75 -0.49
#